data_AF-A0A0M3KD30-F1
#
_entry.id   AF-A0A0M3KD30-F1
#
_cell.length_a   1.000
_cell.length_b   1.000
_cell.length_c   1.000
_cell.angle_alpha   90.00
_cell.angle_beta   90.00
_cell.angle_gamma   90.00
#
_symmetry.space_group_name_H-M   'P 1'
#
loop_
_entity.id
_entity.type
_entity.pdbx_description
1 polymer ?
#
loop_
_entity_poly.entity_id
_entity_poly.type
_entity_poly.pdbx_seq_one_letter_code
_entity_poly.pdbx_strand_id
1 'polypeptide(L)'
;MWINETRIVGNASIENLDFKLIETRIRDVDQSSFADLGLFGAEFLEQLLTEILQIGIVIPTMKGVVLKSPKLTLHNRYLRVQTFFKLDEHFAGRIIEGALLKTLSNVG
;
A
#
# COMPACT_ATOMS: atom_id res chain seq x y z
N MET A 1 -0.29 9.12 -1.86
CA MET A 1 -0.29 7.95 -0.96
C MET A 1 0.09 8.38 0.44
N TRP A 2 -0.44 7.72 1.46
CA TRP A 2 -0.17 8.01 2.87
C TRP A 2 -0.26 6.74 3.72
N ILE A 3 0.14 6.84 4.98
CA ILE A 3 0.02 5.73 5.94
C ILE A 3 -1.30 5.88 6.68
N ASN A 4 -2.09 4.81 6.67
CA ASN A 4 -3.28 4.67 7.49
C ASN A 4 -3.08 3.45 8.40
N GLU A 5 -2.90 3.69 9.69
CA GLU A 5 -2.55 2.67 10.69
C GLU A 5 -1.32 1.83 10.30
N THR A 6 -1.53 0.55 9.95
CA THR A 6 -0.50 -0.41 9.54
C THR A 6 -0.49 -0.63 8.02
N ARG A 7 -1.18 0.21 7.25
CA ARG A 7 -1.27 0.10 5.79
C ARG A 7 -0.79 1.36 5.09
N ILE A 8 -0.24 1.18 3.90
CA ILE A 8 0.01 2.26 2.95
C ILE A 8 -1.17 2.29 1.99
N VAL A 9 -1.89 3.41 1.94
CA VAL A 9 -3.06 3.61 1.09
C VAL A 9 -2.85 4.79 0.14
N GLY A 10 -3.73 4.95 -0.84
CA GLY A 10 -3.63 6.04 -1.80
C GLY A 10 -4.93 6.33 -2.54
N ASN A 11 -4.89 7.44 -3.28
CA ASN A 11 -5.86 7.76 -4.31
C ASN A 11 -5.11 7.85 -5.64
N ALA A 12 -5.77 7.43 -6.70
CA ALA A 12 -5.32 7.64 -8.06
C ALA A 12 -5.99 8.90 -8.62
N SER A 13 -5.32 9.56 -9.56
CA SER A 13 -5.94 10.55 -10.42
C SER A 13 -5.38 10.38 -11.83
N ILE A 14 -6.23 10.54 -12.84
CA ILE A 14 -5.85 10.40 -14.24
C ILE A 14 -5.90 11.78 -14.89
N GLU A 15 -4.73 12.37 -15.13
CA GLU A 15 -4.62 13.70 -15.73
C GLU A 15 -4.81 13.68 -17.25
N ASN A 16 -4.30 12.66 -17.92
CA ASN A 16 -4.37 12.51 -19.38
C ASN A 16 -4.56 11.05 -19.73
N LEU A 17 -5.51 10.77 -20.61
CA LEU A 17 -5.74 9.43 -21.12
C LEU A 17 -5.92 9.51 -22.64
N ASP A 18 -4.90 9.01 -23.36
CA ASP A 18 -4.87 9.01 -24.82
C ASP A 18 -5.39 7.67 -25.34
N PHE A 19 -6.47 7.72 -26.11
CA PHE A 19 -7.01 6.57 -26.79
C PHE A 19 -6.48 6.54 -28.22
N LYS A 20 -6.06 5.37 -28.67
CA LYS A 20 -5.61 5.17 -30.05
C LYS A 20 -6.32 3.98 -30.67
N LEU A 21 -7.00 4.20 -31.80
CA LEU A 21 -7.58 3.12 -32.58
C LEU A 21 -6.45 2.32 -33.25
N ILE A 22 -6.32 1.04 -32.88
CA ILE A 22 -5.28 0.16 -33.42
C ILE A 22 -5.81 -0.65 -34.61
N GLU A 23 -7.03 -1.19 -34.49
CA GLU A 23 -7.67 -2.03 -35.51
C GLU A 23 -9.19 -1.89 -35.41
N THR A 24 -9.87 -2.02 -36.55
CA THR A 24 -11.33 -2.15 -36.60
C THR A 24 -11.73 -3.25 -37.59
N ARG A 25 -12.75 -4.03 -37.22
CA ARG A 25 -13.41 -5.00 -38.12
C ARG A 25 -14.60 -4.41 -38.86
N ILE A 26 -14.95 -3.16 -38.55
CA ILE A 26 -16.05 -2.39 -39.14
C ILE A 26 -15.43 -1.24 -39.93
N ARG A 27 -15.96 -0.95 -41.12
CA ARG A 27 -15.47 0.13 -41.97
C ARG A 27 -15.91 1.50 -41.44
N ASP A 28 -15.11 2.53 -41.76
CA ASP A 28 -15.45 3.95 -41.55
C ASP A 28 -15.70 4.36 -40.09
N VAL A 29 -14.90 3.83 -39.18
CA VAL A 29 -14.94 4.21 -37.77
C VAL A 29 -13.92 5.33 -37.51
N ASP A 30 -14.41 6.53 -37.21
CA ASP A 30 -13.56 7.63 -36.77
C ASP A 30 -13.26 7.51 -35.26
N GLN A 31 -12.00 7.65 -34.90
CA GLN A 31 -11.55 7.62 -33.51
C GLN A 31 -12.20 8.72 -32.66
N SER A 32 -12.49 9.88 -33.27
CA SER A 32 -13.16 10.99 -32.58
C SER A 32 -14.53 10.61 -32.03
N SER A 33 -15.19 9.61 -32.65
CA SER A 33 -16.50 9.10 -32.23
C SER A 33 -16.44 8.37 -30.88
N PHE A 34 -15.24 8.04 -30.38
CA PHE A 34 -15.03 7.42 -29.07
C PHE A 34 -14.48 8.39 -28.02
N ALA A 35 -14.43 9.69 -28.30
CA ALA A 35 -13.94 10.69 -27.34
C ALA A 35 -14.70 10.65 -25.99
N ASP A 36 -16.00 10.38 -26.01
CA ASP A 36 -16.81 10.25 -24.79
C ASP A 36 -16.50 8.96 -24.01
N LEU A 37 -16.11 7.87 -24.70
CA LEU A 37 -15.56 6.67 -24.04
C LEU A 37 -14.21 6.97 -23.40
N GLY A 38 -13.48 7.94 -23.98
CA GLY A 38 -12.38 8.68 -23.39
C GLY A 38 -12.57 9.01 -21.93
N LEU A 39 -13.55 9.89 -21.72
CA LEU A 39 -13.88 10.47 -20.44
C LEU A 39 -14.45 9.42 -19.47
N PHE A 40 -15.38 8.59 -19.94
CA PHE A 40 -15.95 7.52 -19.12
C PHE A 40 -14.90 6.51 -18.66
N GLY A 41 -13.99 6.12 -19.56
CA GLY A 41 -12.90 5.20 -19.26
C GLY A 41 -11.94 5.78 -18.22
N ALA A 42 -11.61 7.07 -18.31
CA ALA A 42 -10.77 7.73 -17.33
C ALA A 42 -11.42 7.77 -15.94
N GLU A 43 -12.70 8.15 -15.84
CA GLU A 43 -13.43 8.17 -14.56
C GLU A 43 -13.51 6.77 -13.93
N PHE A 44 -13.88 5.77 -14.74
CA PHE A 44 -13.95 4.38 -14.30
C PHE A 44 -12.59 3.88 -13.79
N LEU A 45 -11.50 4.14 -14.54
CA LEU A 45 -10.15 3.72 -14.14
C LEU A 45 -9.69 4.44 -12.88
N GLU A 46 -9.98 5.74 -12.74
CA GLU A 46 -9.63 6.50 -11.54
C GLU A 46 -10.31 5.92 -10.30
N GLN A 47 -11.61 5.61 -10.40
CA GLN A 47 -12.36 4.98 -9.32
C GLN A 47 -11.79 3.61 -8.98
N LEU A 48 -11.59 2.75 -9.99
CA LEU A 48 -11.07 1.39 -9.80
C LEU A 48 -9.69 1.38 -9.15
N LEU A 49 -8.77 2.22 -9.64
CA LEU A 49 -7.41 2.31 -9.11
C LEU A 49 -7.42 2.87 -7.69
N THR A 50 -8.28 3.84 -7.40
CA THR A 50 -8.46 4.37 -6.05
C THR A 50 -8.99 3.30 -5.10
N GLU A 51 -10.01 2.53 -5.49
CA GLU A 51 -10.52 1.41 -4.69
C GLU A 51 -9.42 0.39 -4.37
N ILE A 52 -8.58 0.03 -5.34
CA ILE A 52 -7.43 -0.87 -5.14
C ILE A 52 -6.42 -0.26 -4.15
N LEU A 53 -6.07 1.02 -4.33
CA LEU A 53 -5.12 1.71 -3.46
C LEU A 53 -5.67 1.90 -2.04
N GLN A 54 -6.99 1.96 -1.87
CA GLN A 54 -7.66 2.03 -0.57
C GLN A 54 -7.66 0.69 0.19
N ILE A 55 -7.62 -0.46 -0.50
CA ILE A 55 -7.34 -1.76 0.16
C ILE A 55 -6.01 -1.69 0.90
N GLY A 56 -5.02 -1.07 0.25
CA GLY A 56 -3.72 -0.74 0.82
C GLY A 56 -2.74 -1.91 0.91
N ILE A 57 -1.48 -1.57 1.14
CA ILE A 57 -0.37 -2.51 1.32
C ILE A 57 -0.03 -2.57 2.81
N VAL A 58 -0.05 -3.77 3.40
CA VAL A 58 0.28 -3.97 4.81
C VAL A 58 1.77 -3.71 5.04
N ILE A 59 2.08 -2.85 6.00
CA ILE A 59 3.45 -2.60 6.47
C ILE A 59 3.88 -3.81 7.30
N PRO A 60 4.95 -4.52 6.91
CA PRO A 60 5.42 -5.66 7.68
C PRO A 60 5.90 -5.21 9.06
N THR A 61 5.42 -5.89 10.10
CA THR A 61 5.83 -5.66 11.49
C THR A 61 6.24 -6.97 12.14
N MET A 62 6.99 -6.87 13.24
CA MET A 62 7.35 -8.03 14.06
C MET A 62 6.41 -8.12 15.26
N LYS A 63 6.18 -9.35 15.75
CA LYS A 63 5.37 -9.58 16.95
C LYS A 63 5.96 -8.82 18.13
N GLY A 64 5.10 -8.08 18.84
CA GLY A 64 5.51 -7.28 20.00
C GLY A 64 6.30 -6.01 19.66
N VAL A 65 6.31 -5.59 18.39
CA VAL A 65 6.92 -4.33 17.96
C VAL A 65 5.84 -3.35 17.51
N VAL A 66 5.84 -2.15 18.10
CA VAL A 66 4.96 -1.05 17.77
C VAL A 66 5.72 -0.01 16.96
N LEU A 67 5.16 0.37 15.80
CA LEU A 67 5.71 1.44 14.97
C LEU A 67 5.37 2.80 15.58
N LYS A 68 6.34 3.71 15.63
CA LYS A 68 6.19 5.07 16.16
C LYS A 68 6.60 6.09 15.11
N SER A 69 5.66 6.99 14.81
CA SER A 69 5.83 8.10 13.87
C SER A 69 6.35 7.65 12.50
N PRO A 70 5.67 6.70 11.81
CA PRO A 70 6.12 6.23 10.51
C PRO A 70 5.99 7.35 9.47
N LYS A 71 7.04 7.51 8.65
CA LYS A 71 7.13 8.46 7.55
C LYS A 71 7.21 7.69 6.24
N LEU A 72 6.38 8.06 5.28
CA LEU A 72 6.36 7.49 3.93
C LEU A 72 7.06 8.43 2.95
N THR A 73 7.93 7.88 2.11
CA THR A 73 8.59 8.59 1.01
C THR A 73 8.51 7.75 -0.26
N LEU A 74 8.09 8.41 -1.36
CA LEU A 74 7.98 7.80 -2.68
C LEU A 74 9.29 8.01 -3.45
N HIS A 75 9.83 6.93 -4.00
CA HIS A 75 10.94 6.95 -4.93
C HIS A 75 10.54 6.25 -6.24
N ASN A 76 11.32 6.43 -7.30
CA ASN A 76 10.98 5.94 -8.64
C ASN A 76 10.72 4.42 -8.72
N ARG A 77 11.36 3.61 -7.87
CA ARG A 77 11.27 2.13 -7.92
C ARG A 77 10.87 1.48 -6.60
N TYR A 78 10.68 2.27 -5.55
CA TYR A 78 10.35 1.73 -4.23
C TYR A 78 9.64 2.77 -3.35
N LEU A 79 8.90 2.26 -2.36
CA LEU A 79 8.37 3.04 -1.26
C LEU A 79 9.26 2.83 -0.05
N ARG A 80 9.68 3.93 0.59
CA ARG A 80 10.44 3.87 1.83
C ARG A 80 9.56 4.30 2.98
N VAL A 81 9.40 3.39 3.93
CA VAL A 81 8.80 3.65 5.23
C VAL A 81 9.92 3.74 6.26
N GLN A 82 10.06 4.90 6.90
CA GLN A 82 11.02 5.13 7.98
C GLN A 82 10.25 5.36 9.28
N THR A 83 10.58 4.62 10.34
CA THR A 83 9.81 4.63 11.58
C THR A 83 10.72 4.31 12.77
N PHE A 84 10.31 4.72 13.96
CA PHE A 84 10.90 4.24 15.20
C PHE A 84 10.17 2.98 15.67
N PHE A 85 10.88 2.08 16.33
CA PHE A 85 10.30 0.85 16.86
C PHE A 85 10.32 0.93 18.39
N LYS A 86 9.16 0.70 19.01
CA LYS A 86 9.05 0.49 20.47
C LYS A 86 8.65 -0.97 20.69
N LEU A 87 9.33 -1.66 21.61
CA LEU A 87 8.87 -2.97 22.05
C LEU A 87 7.62 -2.80 22.93
N ASP A 88 6.61 -3.64 22.69
CA ASP A 88 5.46 -3.76 23.59
C ASP A 88 5.93 -4.25 24.96
N GLU A 89 5.55 -3.55 26.03
CA GLU A 89 6.04 -3.82 27.39
C GLU A 89 5.55 -5.17 27.91
N HIS A 90 4.34 -5.59 27.51
CA HIS A 90 3.79 -6.88 27.92
C HIS A 90 4.44 -8.04 27.16
N PHE A 91 4.86 -7.81 25.92
CA PHE A 91 5.71 -8.73 25.18
C PHE A 91 7.12 -8.79 25.76
N ALA A 92 7.71 -7.65 26.14
CA ALA A 92 9.01 -7.57 26.81
C ALA A 92 9.04 -8.40 28.09
N GLY A 93 8.03 -8.21 28.95
CA GLY A 93 7.90 -8.93 30.21
C GLY A 93 7.88 -10.44 30.02
N ARG A 94 7.08 -10.93 29.05
CA ARG A 94 7.01 -12.37 28.74
C ARG A 94 8.32 -12.95 28.23
N ILE A 95 9.09 -12.18 27.45
CA ILE A 95 10.43 -12.61 27.01
C ILE A 95 11.38 -12.73 28.20
N ILE A 96 11.38 -11.73 29.10
CA ILE A 96 12.26 -11.71 30.28
C ILE A 96 11.90 -12.87 31.22
N GLU A 97 10.62 -13.06 31.51
CA GLU A 97 10.13 -14.17 32.35
C GLU A 97 10.52 -15.53 31.77
N GLY A 98 10.30 -15.75 30.47
CA GLY A 98 10.69 -16.98 29.79
C GLY A 98 12.21 -17.23 29.81
N ALA A 99 13.02 -16.17 29.70
CA ALA A 99 14.48 -16.27 29.79
C ALA A 99 14.95 -16.63 31.21
N LEU A 100 14.33 -16.04 32.24
CA LEU A 100 14.60 -16.35 33.65
C LEU A 100 14.28 -17.81 33.96
N LEU A 101 13.10 -18.29 33.57
CA LEU A 101 12.69 -19.69 33.79
C LEU A 101 13.67 -20.69 33.15
N LYS A 102 14.11 -20.42 31.91
CA LYS A 102 15.11 -21.26 31.22
C LYS A 102 16.50 -21.23 31.86
N THR A 103 16.88 -20.09 32.42
CA THR A 103 18.18 -19.96 33.09
C THR A 103 18.16 -20.74 34.40
N LEU A 104 17.08 -20.62 35.18
CA LEU A 104 16.91 -21.34 36.44
C LEU A 104 16.85 -22.85 36.23
N SER A 105 16.23 -23.34 35.15
CA SER A 105 16.19 -24.78 34.84
C SER A 105 17.53 -25.39 34.40
N ASN A 106 18.49 -24.57 33.97
CA ASN A 106 19.82 -25.02 33.53
C ASN A 106 20.89 -24.94 34.63
N VAL A 107 20.57 -24.32 35.77
CA VAL A 107 21.50 -24.11 36.90
C VAL A 107 21.18 -25.02 38.10
N GLY A 108 20.06 -25.76 38.04
CA GLY A 108 19.72 -26.85 38.99
C GLY A 108 19.93 -28.22 38.37
#